data_AF-A0A970MDI3-F1
#
_entry.id   AF-A0A970MDI3-F1
#
_cell.length_a   1.000
_cell.length_b   1.000
_cell.length_c   1.000
_cell.angle_alpha   90.00
_cell.angle_beta   90.00
_cell.angle_gamma   90.00
#
_symmetry.space_group_name_H-M   'P 1'
#
loop_
_entity.id
_entity.type
_entity.pdbx_description
1 polymer ?
#
loop_
_entity_poly.entity_id
_entity_poly.type
_entity_poly.pdbx_seq_one_letter_code
_entity_poly.pdbx_strand_id
1 'polypeptide(L)'
;MGIDDLSEPILKALGEPMHYFEAPSCAFQGMDKIYSYNGFEFQTYTEDGKDYIYSIHFLDDSVTTYEGIGLNASLEDIVDAYSSNYVQSFNQYTYTKGECNLSFILENNEVVSVEYVKADAS
;
A
#
# COMPACT_ATOMS: atom_id res chain seq x y z
N MET A 1 -2.22 -7.22 7.42
CA MET A 1 -1.19 -7.29 6.37
C MET A 1 -0.36 -6.04 6.53
N GLY A 2 0.93 -6.20 6.82
CA GLY A 2 1.90 -5.12 6.89
C GLY A 2 2.83 -5.15 5.70
N ILE A 3 3.43 -3.99 5.41
CA ILE A 3 4.60 -3.90 4.54
C ILE A 3 5.74 -4.67 5.19
N ASP A 4 6.55 -5.34 4.38
CA ASP A 4 7.66 -6.20 4.79
C ASP A 4 7.26 -7.53 5.47
N ASP A 5 5.96 -7.83 5.57
CA ASP A 5 5.51 -9.15 6.00
C ASP A 5 5.81 -10.22 4.93
N LEU A 6 6.10 -11.46 5.35
CA LEU A 6 6.15 -12.61 4.45
C LEU A 6 4.80 -12.81 3.73
N SER A 7 4.82 -12.92 2.40
CA SER A 7 3.59 -13.01 1.61
C SER A 7 2.87 -14.36 1.75
N GLU A 8 3.61 -15.46 1.94
CA GLU A 8 3.05 -16.82 2.02
C GLU A 8 1.91 -16.99 3.05
N PRO A 9 2.08 -16.62 4.34
CA PRO A 9 1.00 -16.73 5.31
C PRO A 9 -0.19 -15.80 5.00
N ILE A 10 0.05 -14.65 4.37
CA ILE A 10 -1.00 -13.71 3.98
C ILE A 10 -1.82 -14.27 2.84
N LEU A 11 -1.18 -14.76 1.78
CA LEU A 11 -1.82 -15.41 0.64
C LEU A 11 -2.68 -16.60 1.11
N LYS A 12 -2.17 -17.40 2.05
CA LYS A 12 -2.93 -18.50 2.65
C LYS A 12 -4.18 -18.03 3.40
N ALA A 13 -4.11 -16.88 4.06
CA ALA A 13 -5.24 -16.31 4.81
C ALA A 13 -6.29 -15.66 3.89
N LEU A 14 -5.84 -15.00 2.81
CA LEU A 14 -6.70 -14.34 1.84
C LEU A 14 -7.36 -15.32 0.85
N GLY A 15 -6.70 -16.44 0.57
CA GLY A 15 -7.15 -17.40 -0.44
C GLY A 15 -6.80 -16.96 -1.86
N GLU A 16 -7.50 -17.53 -2.84
CA GLU A 16 -7.24 -17.29 -4.26
C GLU A 16 -7.52 -15.82 -4.64
N PRO A 17 -6.57 -15.13 -5.29
CA PRO A 17 -6.79 -13.77 -5.77
C PRO A 17 -7.77 -13.76 -6.95
N MET A 18 -8.41 -12.61 -7.19
CA MET A 18 -9.23 -12.39 -8.38
C MET A 18 -8.37 -12.33 -9.64
N HIS A 19 -7.21 -11.67 -9.53
CA HIS A 19 -6.22 -11.55 -10.59
C HIS A 19 -4.81 -11.74 -10.03
N TYR A 20 -3.96 -12.36 -10.85
CA TYR A 20 -2.55 -12.56 -10.56
C TYR A 20 -1.73 -12.17 -11.79
N PHE A 21 -0.69 -11.37 -11.56
CA PHE A 21 0.29 -11.01 -12.59
C PHE A 21 1.69 -11.28 -12.07
N GLU A 22 2.53 -11.84 -12.94
CA GLU A 22 3.94 -12.13 -12.65
C GLU A 22 4.80 -11.83 -13.88
N ALA A 23 5.85 -11.04 -13.69
CA ALA A 23 6.84 -10.73 -14.72
C ALA A 23 8.24 -10.54 -14.12
N PRO A 24 9.33 -10.73 -14.89
CA PRO A 24 10.67 -10.39 -14.43
C PRO A 24 10.74 -8.93 -13.99
N SER A 25 11.27 -8.68 -12.79
CA SER A 25 11.36 -7.31 -12.28
C SER A 25 12.41 -6.50 -13.03
N CYS A 26 12.07 -5.24 -13.35
CA CYS A 26 13.00 -4.30 -13.97
C CYS A 26 13.87 -3.56 -12.93
N ALA A 27 13.37 -3.41 -11.70
CA ALA A 27 14.01 -2.62 -10.66
C ALA A 27 14.69 -3.49 -9.59
N PHE A 28 14.19 -4.71 -9.38
CA PHE A 28 14.67 -5.63 -8.35
C PHE A 28 15.18 -6.93 -8.96
N GLN A 29 15.94 -7.70 -8.17
CA GLN A 29 16.26 -9.08 -8.53
C GLN A 29 15.04 -9.96 -8.25
N GLY A 30 14.57 -10.71 -9.26
CA GLY A 30 13.45 -11.64 -9.11
C GLY A 30 12.26 -11.27 -9.99
N MET A 31 11.05 -11.52 -9.48
CA MET A 31 9.80 -11.32 -10.20
C MET A 31 8.97 -10.25 -9.52
N ASP A 32 8.39 -9.34 -10.30
CA ASP A 32 7.29 -8.50 -9.85
C ASP A 32 6.04 -9.38 -9.83
N LYS A 33 5.44 -9.55 -8.65
CA LYS A 33 4.20 -10.31 -8.47
C LYS A 33 3.14 -9.40 -7.89
N ILE A 34 1.97 -9.36 -8.54
CA ILE A 34 0.84 -8.53 -8.14
C ILE A 34 -0.36 -9.43 -7.93
N TYR A 35 -1.02 -9.26 -6.78
CA TYR A 35 -2.19 -10.02 -6.36
C TYR A 35 -3.34 -9.06 -6.11
N SER A 36 -4.43 -9.18 -6.88
CA SER A 36 -5.60 -8.31 -6.75
C SER A 36 -6.75 -9.07 -6.07
N TYR A 37 -7.34 -8.43 -5.07
CA TYR A 37 -8.50 -8.88 -4.31
C TYR A 37 -9.61 -7.82 -4.40
N ASN A 38 -10.78 -8.10 -3.81
CA ASN A 38 -11.84 -7.11 -3.75
C ASN A 38 -11.38 -5.91 -2.90
N GLY A 39 -11.37 -4.72 -3.50
CA GLY A 39 -11.01 -3.47 -2.85
C GLY A 39 -9.52 -3.14 -2.76
N PHE A 40 -8.60 -4.07 -2.97
CA PHE A 40 -7.16 -3.78 -2.89
C PHE A 40 -6.32 -4.73 -3.73
N GLU A 41 -5.10 -4.30 -4.04
CA GLU A 41 -4.05 -5.17 -4.54
C GLU A 41 -2.76 -4.95 -3.76
N PHE A 42 -1.87 -5.93 -3.82
CA PHE A 42 -0.52 -5.78 -3.29
C PHE A 42 0.52 -6.34 -4.24
N GLN A 43 1.69 -5.70 -4.24
CA GLN A 43 2.89 -6.18 -4.92
C GLN A 43 3.84 -6.81 -3.92
N THR A 44 4.59 -7.83 -4.35
CA THR A 44 5.69 -8.38 -3.56
C THR A 44 7.05 -8.07 -4.16
N TYR A 45 8.08 -8.10 -3.32
CA TYR A 45 9.48 -8.15 -3.74
C TYR A 45 10.14 -9.41 -3.19
N THR A 46 11.16 -9.91 -3.89
CA THR A 46 11.90 -11.12 -3.48
C THR A 46 13.21 -10.75 -2.78
N GLU A 47 13.43 -11.29 -1.58
CA GLU A 47 14.70 -11.21 -0.86
C GLU A 47 15.03 -12.59 -0.26
N ASP A 48 16.28 -13.04 -0.43
CA ASP A 48 16.76 -14.34 0.03
C ASP A 48 15.85 -15.53 -0.37
N GLY A 49 15.26 -15.44 -1.57
CA GLY A 49 14.37 -16.47 -2.13
C GLY A 49 12.98 -16.53 -1.49
N LYS A 50 12.59 -15.51 -0.71
CA LYS A 50 11.25 -15.36 -0.14
C LYS A 50 10.61 -14.07 -0.63
N ASP A 51 9.29 -14.08 -0.74
CA ASP A 51 8.54 -12.91 -1.16
C ASP A 51 7.94 -12.19 0.05
N TYR A 52 8.06 -10.87 0.05
CA TYR A 52 7.57 -9.98 1.09
C TYR A 52 6.64 -8.93 0.48
N ILE A 53 5.70 -8.41 1.27
CA ILE A 53 4.79 -7.35 0.81
C ILE A 53 5.59 -6.07 0.58
N TYR A 54 5.61 -5.61 -0.68
CA TYR A 54 6.28 -4.38 -1.10
C TYR A 54 5.35 -3.17 -1.00
N SER A 55 4.15 -3.29 -1.55
CA SER A 55 3.17 -2.23 -1.57
C SER A 55 1.75 -2.77 -1.50
N ILE A 56 0.81 -1.92 -1.05
CA ILE A 56 -0.62 -2.18 -1.01
C ILE A 56 -1.31 -0.95 -1.59
N HIS A 57 -2.18 -1.13 -2.58
CA HIS A 57 -2.94 -0.06 -3.20
C HIS A 57 -4.45 -0.33 -3.09
N PHE A 58 -5.21 0.70 -2.73
CA PHE A 58 -6.67 0.60 -2.63
C PHE A 58 -7.29 0.78 -4.01
N LEU A 59 -8.19 -0.12 -4.39
CA LEU A 59 -8.86 -0.14 -5.68
C LEU A 59 -10.25 0.50 -5.64
N ASP A 60 -10.91 0.48 -4.48
CA ASP A 60 -12.23 1.07 -4.26
C ASP A 60 -12.44 1.48 -2.78
N ASP A 61 -13.64 1.98 -2.47
CA ASP A 61 -14.03 2.51 -1.16
C ASP A 61 -14.52 1.42 -0.17
N SER A 62 -14.41 0.13 -0.51
CA SER A 62 -14.75 -0.98 0.38
C SER A 62 -13.67 -1.31 1.41
N VAL A 63 -12.48 -0.71 1.28
CA VAL A 63 -11.34 -0.90 2.18
C VAL A 63 -10.90 0.42 2.80
N THR A 64 -10.35 0.32 4.02
CA THR A 64 -9.80 1.46 4.75
C THR A 64 -8.45 1.11 5.35
N THR A 65 -7.68 2.13 5.72
CA THR A 65 -6.55 1.99 6.62
C THR A 65 -7.00 1.45 7.98
N TYR A 66 -6.04 1.06 8.82
CA TYR A 66 -6.33 0.61 10.18
C TYR A 66 -7.04 1.69 11.01
N GLU A 67 -6.70 2.95 10.77
CA GLU A 67 -7.28 4.13 11.40
C GLU A 67 -8.61 4.57 10.76
N GLY A 68 -9.10 3.85 9.74
CA GLY A 68 -10.42 4.06 9.15
C GLY A 68 -10.48 5.05 7.99
N ILE A 69 -9.33 5.43 7.41
CA ILE A 69 -9.28 6.32 6.25
C ILE A 69 -9.35 5.51 4.96
N GLY A 70 -10.23 5.86 4.04
CA GLY A 70 -10.36 5.24 2.72
C GLY A 70 -10.42 6.28 1.61
N LEU A 71 -10.81 5.84 0.41
CA LEU A 71 -11.16 6.76 -0.66
C LEU A 71 -12.33 7.67 -0.23
N ASN A 72 -12.41 8.84 -0.84
CA ASN A 72 -13.40 9.89 -0.55
C ASN A 72 -13.28 10.60 0.81
N ALA A 73 -12.29 10.22 1.64
CA ALA A 73 -12.00 10.95 2.89
C ALA A 73 -11.45 12.35 2.60
N SER A 74 -11.60 13.27 3.55
CA SER A 74 -11.05 14.62 3.43
C SER A 74 -9.64 14.74 4.03
N LEU A 75 -8.94 15.85 3.75
CA LEU A 75 -7.67 16.14 4.43
C LEU A 75 -7.86 16.28 5.96
N GLU A 76 -9.02 16.79 6.40
CA GLU A 76 -9.35 16.91 7.83
C GLU A 76 -9.41 15.53 8.49
N ASP A 77 -10.10 14.57 7.88
CA ASP A 77 -10.18 13.20 8.38
C ASP A 77 -8.79 12.55 8.48
N ILE A 78 -7.93 12.77 7.47
CA ILE A 78 -6.54 12.28 7.49
C ILE A 78 -5.79 12.88 8.67
N VAL A 79 -5.84 14.19 8.86
CA VAL A 79 -5.09 14.89 9.91
C VAL A 79 -5.60 14.49 11.30
N ASP A 80 -6.90 14.26 11.46
CA ASP A 80 -7.46 13.77 12.72
C ASP A 80 -6.99 12.35 13.04
N ALA A 81 -6.85 11.48 12.04
CA ALA A 81 -6.37 10.12 12.20
C ALA A 81 -4.85 10.01 12.40
N TYR A 82 -4.06 10.81 11.67
CA TYR A 82 -2.61 10.65 11.55
C TYR A 82 -1.77 11.84 12.00
N SER A 83 -2.37 12.92 12.50
CA SER A 83 -1.77 14.22 12.79
C SER A 83 -1.34 15.01 11.54
N SER A 84 -0.89 16.25 11.71
CA SER A 84 -0.38 17.09 10.61
C SER A 84 1.11 16.89 10.29
N ASN A 85 1.72 15.77 10.73
CA ASN A 85 3.16 15.51 10.59
C ASN A 85 3.52 14.82 9.25
N TYR A 86 2.74 15.04 8.20
CA TYR A 86 3.01 14.50 6.88
C TYR A 86 4.11 15.28 6.15
N VAL A 87 4.74 14.63 5.18
CA VAL A 87 5.52 15.29 4.13
C VAL A 87 4.62 15.45 2.91
N GLN A 88 4.43 16.69 2.45
CA GLN A 88 3.63 16.98 1.27
C GLN A 88 4.48 17.17 0.02
N SER A 89 4.09 16.54 -1.08
CA SER A 89 4.60 16.78 -2.41
C SER A 89 3.42 16.94 -3.38
N PHE A 90 3.22 18.15 -3.91
CA PHE A 90 2.03 18.50 -4.69
C PHE A 90 0.73 18.13 -3.94
N ASN A 91 -0.04 17.18 -4.47
CA ASN A 91 -1.29 16.69 -3.90
C ASN A 91 -1.13 15.36 -3.15
N GLN A 92 0.09 14.88 -2.96
CA GLN A 92 0.41 13.70 -2.17
C GLN A 92 0.84 14.08 -0.75
N TYR A 93 0.31 13.37 0.24
CA TYR A 93 0.56 13.53 1.67
C TYR A 93 1.08 12.20 2.22
N THR A 94 2.33 12.20 2.68
CA THR A 94 3.02 10.97 3.08
C THR A 94 3.33 10.95 4.57
N TYR A 95 2.97 9.86 5.24
CA TYR A 95 3.32 9.53 6.61
C TYR A 95 4.31 8.37 6.62
N THR A 96 5.46 8.55 7.27
CA THR A 96 6.48 7.50 7.39
C THR A 96 6.49 6.93 8.81
N LYS A 97 6.36 5.61 8.92
CA LYS A 97 6.46 4.88 10.19
C LYS A 97 7.33 3.63 10.01
N GLY A 98 8.54 3.67 10.56
CA GLY A 98 9.52 2.61 10.35
C GLY A 98 9.85 2.48 8.87
N GLU A 99 9.73 1.28 8.32
CA GLU A 99 10.00 0.98 6.91
C GLU A 99 8.77 1.10 6.00
N CYS A 100 7.73 1.81 6.42
CA CYS A 100 6.51 1.97 5.65
C CYS A 100 6.17 3.45 5.43
N ASN A 101 5.91 3.80 4.17
CA ASN A 101 5.29 5.04 3.77
C ASN A 101 3.82 4.80 3.47
N LEU A 102 2.93 5.50 4.17
CA LEU A 102 1.52 5.61 3.84
C LEU A 102 1.29 6.94 3.13
N SER A 103 0.85 6.88 1.88
CA SER A 103 0.59 8.05 1.04
C SER A 103 -0.89 8.18 0.70
N PHE A 104 -1.38 9.41 0.77
CA PHE A 104 -2.70 9.80 0.28
C PHE A 104 -2.54 10.79 -0.87
N ILE A 105 -3.19 10.55 -2.01
CA ILE A 105 -3.31 11.53 -3.10
C ILE A 105 -4.70 12.15 -3.02
N LEU A 106 -4.77 13.48 -3.00
CA LEU A 106 -6.03 14.21 -2.94
C LEU A 106 -6.32 14.97 -4.23
N GLU A 107 -7.59 15.03 -4.62
CA GLU A 107 -8.10 15.94 -5.64
C GLU A 107 -9.34 16.65 -5.09
N ASN A 108 -9.44 17.97 -5.26
CA ASN A 108 -10.57 18.76 -4.74
C ASN A 108 -10.88 18.52 -3.24
N ASN A 109 -9.84 18.31 -2.42
CA ASN A 109 -9.93 17.99 -0.99
C ASN A 109 -10.52 16.60 -0.66
N GLU A 110 -10.49 15.68 -1.62
CA GLU A 110 -11.01 14.31 -1.49
C GLU A 110 -9.91 13.31 -1.83
N VAL A 111 -9.77 12.24 -1.03
CA VAL A 111 -8.79 11.17 -1.26
C VAL A 111 -9.18 10.35 -2.48
N VAL A 112 -8.30 10.33 -3.48
CA VAL A 112 -8.47 9.56 -4.72
C VAL A 112 -7.52 8.35 -4.82
N SER A 113 -6.49 8.29 -3.97
CA SER A 113 -5.61 7.12 -3.88
C SER A 113 -5.04 6.99 -2.47
N VAL A 114 -4.93 5.74 -2.01
CA VAL A 114 -4.27 5.33 -0.77
C VAL A 114 -3.26 4.25 -1.12
N GLU A 115 -2.01 4.44 -0.73
CA GLU A 115 -0.94 3.50 -0.99
C GLU A 115 -0.05 3.33 0.25
N TYR A 116 0.24 2.08 0.59
CA TYR A 116 1.35 1.72 1.48
C TYR A 116 2.50 1.22 0.63
N VAL A 117 3.72 1.71 0.87
CA VAL A 117 4.92 1.27 0.16
C VAL A 117 6.06 1.07 1.14
N LYS A 118 6.92 0.06 0.89
CA LYS A 118 8.19 -0.09 1.59
C LYS A 118 9.03 1.17 1.41
N ALA A 119 9.40 1.80 2.51
CA ALA A 119 10.36 2.89 2.50
C ALA A 119 11.74 2.34 2.12
N ASP A 120 12.47 3.08 1.30
CA ASP A 120 13.86 2.76 1.00
C ASP A 120 14.66 2.68 2.32
N ALA A 121 15.52 1.68 2.44
CA ALA A 121 16.47 1.62 3.53
C ALA A 121 17.43 2.82 3.42
N SER A 122 17.36 3.73 4.39
CA SER A 122 18.27 4.88 4.52
C SER A 122 19.69 4.46 4.88
#